data_AF-A0A7C8ZS36-F1
#
_entry.id   AF-A0A7C8ZS36-F1
#
_cell.length_a   1.000
_cell.length_b   1.000
_cell.length_c   1.000
_cell.angle_alpha   90.00
_cell.angle_beta   90.00
_cell.angle_gamma   90.00
#
_symmetry.space_group_name_H-M   'P 1'
#
loop_
_entity.id
_entity.type
_entity.pdbx_description
1 polymer ?
#
loop_
_entity_poly.entity_id
_entity_poly.type
_entity_poly.pdbx_seq_one_letter_code
_entity_poly.pdbx_strand_id
1 'polypeptide(L)'
;MAENSESSSMADPHQERETLNPTQPQNDDFASQEEAETATTAHHLTVPPGLTQDEFAFLLPWVTEFHTYRIKRGKQCSSLLAQKIHAPRAVVWSIVRRFDKPQTYKHFIKSCSVREGFTLAVGCTRDVNVISG
;
A
#
# COMPACT_ATOMS: atom_id res chain seq x y z
N MET A 1 40.29 38.02 -57.78
CA MET A 1 41.58 37.32 -57.98
C MET A 1 42.46 37.66 -56.79
N ALA A 2 43.28 36.71 -56.32
CA ALA A 2 43.68 36.52 -54.91
C ALA A 2 42.44 36.14 -54.06
N GLU A 3 42.33 34.97 -53.40
CA GLU A 3 43.29 34.06 -52.77
C GLU A 3 44.04 34.69 -51.58
N ASN A 4 43.76 34.20 -50.36
CA ASN A 4 44.70 33.32 -49.67
C ASN A 4 44.09 32.65 -48.44
N SER A 5 44.66 31.48 -48.11
CA SER A 5 44.39 30.66 -46.93
C SER A 5 45.38 30.97 -45.80
N GLU A 6 45.23 30.24 -44.67
CA GLU A 6 46.19 30.12 -43.55
C GLU A 6 46.27 31.36 -42.63
N SER A 7 46.27 31.21 -41.31
CA SER A 7 47.20 30.36 -40.56
C SER A 7 46.68 29.94 -39.17
N SER A 8 47.34 28.94 -38.60
CA SER A 8 47.19 28.45 -37.23
C SER A 8 48.22 29.09 -36.31
N SER A 9 47.84 29.51 -35.10
CA SER A 9 48.75 29.39 -33.94
C SER A 9 48.01 29.30 -32.60
N MET A 10 48.68 28.68 -31.65
CA MET A 10 48.18 28.20 -30.35
C MET A 10 48.53 29.18 -29.22
N ALA A 11 47.64 29.42 -28.26
CA ALA A 11 47.98 29.96 -26.93
C ALA A 11 46.85 29.74 -25.88
N ASP A 12 46.95 28.64 -25.13
CA ASP A 12 46.53 28.55 -23.71
C ASP A 12 47.75 28.99 -22.83
N PRO A 13 47.65 29.32 -21.51
CA PRO A 13 46.68 28.75 -20.54
C PRO A 13 46.12 29.66 -19.39
N HIS A 14 44.92 29.28 -18.92
CA HIS A 14 44.40 29.22 -17.51
C HIS A 14 44.42 30.38 -16.47
N GLN A 15 43.40 30.28 -15.59
CA GLN A 15 43.14 30.96 -14.29
C GLN A 15 42.56 32.41 -14.36
N GLU A 16 41.59 32.87 -13.53
CA GLU A 16 40.95 32.31 -12.31
C GLU A 16 39.48 32.83 -12.10
N ARG A 17 38.83 32.36 -11.02
CA ARG A 17 37.41 32.45 -10.59
C ARG A 17 36.85 33.88 -10.28
N GLU A 18 35.66 34.16 -9.70
CA GLU A 18 34.52 33.49 -9.01
C GLU A 18 33.21 34.30 -9.27
N THR A 19 31.96 33.93 -8.98
CA THR A 19 31.15 32.67 -8.88
C THR A 19 29.66 33.10 -8.79
N LEU A 20 28.69 32.23 -9.11
CA LEU A 20 27.27 32.33 -8.65
C LEU A 20 26.54 30.99 -8.91
N ASN A 21 26.06 30.33 -7.85
CA ASN A 21 25.36 29.05 -7.91
C ASN A 21 23.97 29.17 -7.28
N PRO A 22 22.87 28.86 -8.00
CA PRO A 22 21.55 28.65 -7.42
C PRO A 22 21.31 27.15 -7.18
N THR A 23 21.62 26.66 -5.97
CA THR A 23 21.23 25.31 -5.56
C THR A 23 19.72 25.26 -5.30
N GLN A 24 18.96 24.59 -6.18
CA GLN A 24 17.54 24.27 -5.97
C GLN A 24 17.42 22.77 -5.58
N PRO A 25 16.51 22.38 -4.65
CA PRO A 25 16.59 21.07 -3.99
C PRO A 25 16.15 19.90 -4.88
N GLN A 26 16.97 18.85 -4.96
CA GLN A 26 16.66 17.60 -5.69
C GLN A 26 15.82 16.61 -4.85
N ASN A 27 14.66 17.05 -4.33
CA ASN A 27 13.79 16.19 -3.50
C ASN A 27 12.42 15.85 -4.12
N ASP A 28 12.06 16.44 -5.26
CA ASP A 28 10.71 16.29 -5.84
C ASP A 28 10.56 15.10 -6.82
N ASP A 29 11.66 14.49 -7.24
CA ASP A 29 11.69 13.48 -8.33
C ASP A 29 11.37 12.05 -7.87
N PHE A 30 11.45 11.77 -6.55
CA PHE A 30 11.18 10.44 -5.99
C PHE A 30 9.69 10.24 -5.65
N ALA A 31 9.00 11.28 -5.20
CA ALA A 31 7.59 11.23 -4.82
C ALA A 31 6.66 11.12 -6.06
N SER A 32 7.01 11.80 -7.14
CA SER A 32 6.28 11.81 -8.41
C SER A 32 6.31 10.44 -9.13
N GLN A 33 7.37 9.65 -8.94
CA GLN A 33 7.46 8.29 -9.48
C GLN A 33 6.64 7.26 -8.67
N GLU A 34 6.55 7.40 -7.33
CA GLU A 34 5.72 6.51 -6.52
C GLU A 34 4.21 6.65 -6.79
N GLU A 35 3.70 7.85 -7.12
CA GLU A 35 2.28 8.00 -7.47
C GLU A 35 1.94 7.24 -8.76
N ALA A 36 2.79 7.29 -9.79
CA ALA A 36 2.57 6.58 -11.05
C ALA A 36 2.54 5.04 -10.88
N GLU A 37 3.34 4.49 -9.96
CA GLU A 37 3.33 3.04 -9.66
C GLU A 37 2.11 2.57 -8.84
N THR A 38 1.29 3.46 -8.29
CA THR A 38 0.17 3.07 -7.42
C THR A 38 -1.19 3.04 -8.12
N ALA A 39 -2.12 2.26 -7.55
CA ALA A 39 -3.51 2.17 -7.96
C ALA A 39 -4.40 2.00 -6.73
N THR A 40 -5.66 2.43 -6.83
CA THR A 40 -6.69 2.18 -5.81
C THR A 40 -7.53 0.97 -6.22
N THR A 41 -7.85 0.09 -5.27
CA THR A 41 -8.69 -1.10 -5.53
C THR A 41 -10.13 -0.72 -5.87
N ALA A 42 -10.69 -1.34 -6.91
CA ALA A 42 -12.07 -1.12 -7.35
C ALA A 42 -13.07 -2.15 -6.79
N HIS A 43 -12.87 -2.61 -5.54
CA HIS A 43 -13.67 -3.68 -4.91
C HIS A 43 -15.17 -3.35 -4.81
N HIS A 44 -15.54 -2.07 -4.81
CA HIS A 44 -16.93 -1.60 -4.81
C HIS A 44 -17.63 -1.74 -6.19
N LEU A 45 -16.92 -2.10 -7.27
CA LEU A 45 -17.51 -2.26 -8.60
C LEU A 45 -17.93 -3.71 -8.92
N THR A 46 -17.54 -4.69 -8.10
CA THR A 46 -17.74 -6.12 -8.38
C THR A 46 -18.41 -6.80 -7.19
N VAL A 47 -19.55 -7.46 -7.43
CA VAL A 47 -20.23 -8.28 -6.40
C VAL A 47 -19.32 -9.47 -6.01
N PRO A 48 -18.91 -9.60 -4.74
CA PRO A 48 -18.10 -10.73 -4.30
C PRO A 48 -18.96 -12.01 -4.22
N PRO A 49 -18.37 -13.21 -4.41
CA PRO A 49 -19.07 -14.47 -4.27
C PRO A 49 -19.80 -14.59 -2.92
N GLY A 50 -21.02 -15.15 -2.93
CA GLY A 50 -21.85 -15.35 -1.74
C GLY A 50 -22.83 -14.21 -1.41
N LEU A 51 -22.83 -13.11 -2.19
CA LEU A 51 -23.83 -12.05 -2.14
C LEU A 51 -24.69 -12.00 -3.40
N THR A 52 -25.91 -11.48 -3.25
CA THR A 52 -26.72 -10.99 -4.37
C THR A 52 -26.38 -9.53 -4.71
N GLN A 53 -26.82 -9.05 -5.88
CA GLN A 53 -26.63 -7.66 -6.31
C GLN A 53 -27.23 -6.66 -5.31
N ASP A 54 -28.44 -6.93 -4.82
CA ASP A 54 -29.15 -6.05 -3.89
C ASP A 54 -28.45 -5.99 -2.53
N GLU A 55 -28.02 -7.15 -2.00
CA GLU A 55 -27.24 -7.21 -0.75
C GLU A 55 -25.92 -6.46 -0.86
N PHE A 56 -25.24 -6.54 -2.01
CA PHE A 56 -24.03 -5.77 -2.25
C PHE A 56 -24.30 -4.27 -2.39
N ALA A 57 -25.41 -3.87 -3.02
CA ALA A 57 -25.80 -2.47 -3.14
C ALA A 57 -25.96 -1.78 -1.76
N PHE A 58 -26.55 -2.47 -0.77
CA PHE A 58 -26.61 -1.99 0.62
C PHE A 58 -25.25 -1.90 1.33
N LEU A 59 -24.23 -2.60 0.83
CA LEU A 59 -22.88 -2.63 1.41
C LEU A 59 -21.89 -1.66 0.73
N LEU A 60 -22.23 -1.08 -0.43
CA LEU A 60 -21.35 -0.19 -1.21
C LEU A 60 -20.68 0.94 -0.39
N PRO A 61 -21.36 1.66 0.53
CA PRO A 61 -20.71 2.68 1.34
C PRO A 61 -19.58 2.11 2.20
N TRP A 62 -19.84 0.96 2.86
CA TRP A 62 -18.89 0.29 3.75
C TRP A 62 -17.73 -0.37 2.99
N VAL A 63 -17.98 -0.88 1.77
CA VAL A 63 -16.92 -1.39 0.89
C VAL A 63 -16.01 -0.23 0.45
N THR A 64 -16.59 0.92 0.11
CA THR A 64 -15.84 2.12 -0.26
C THR A 64 -15.00 2.64 0.92
N GLU A 65 -15.57 2.69 2.12
CA GLU A 65 -14.92 3.23 3.32
C GLU A 65 -13.83 2.30 3.90
N PHE A 66 -14.13 1.00 4.07
CA PHE A 66 -13.27 0.08 4.84
C PHE A 66 -12.52 -0.96 4.00
N HIS A 67 -12.88 -1.11 2.72
CA HIS A 67 -12.29 -2.10 1.81
C HIS A 67 -11.67 -1.49 0.55
N THR A 68 -11.32 -0.20 0.59
CA THR A 68 -10.56 0.47 -0.47
C THR A 68 -9.09 0.62 -0.07
N TYR A 69 -8.18 0.04 -0.85
CA TYR A 69 -6.74 0.03 -0.58
C TYR A 69 -5.95 0.69 -1.72
N ARG A 70 -4.85 1.37 -1.38
CA ARG A 70 -3.80 1.72 -2.34
C ARG A 70 -2.83 0.54 -2.47
N ILE A 71 -2.54 0.12 -3.70
CA ILE A 71 -1.66 -1.01 -4.03
C ILE A 71 -0.60 -0.59 -5.05
N LYS A 72 0.62 -1.13 -4.92
CA LYS A 72 1.71 -0.97 -5.90
C LYS A 72 1.48 -1.92 -7.08
N ARG A 73 1.35 -1.37 -8.28
CA ARG A 73 1.06 -2.10 -9.54
C ARG A 73 2.12 -3.19 -9.77
N GLY A 74 1.67 -4.38 -10.17
CA GLY A 74 2.53 -5.54 -10.42
C GLY A 74 3.22 -6.17 -9.19
N LYS A 75 3.23 -5.49 -8.04
CA LYS A 75 3.92 -5.92 -6.80
C LYS A 75 2.96 -6.35 -5.70
N GLN A 76 1.71 -5.88 -5.74
CA GLN A 76 0.68 -6.18 -4.74
C GLN A 76 -0.66 -6.55 -5.40
N CYS A 77 -1.42 -7.41 -4.74
CA CYS A 77 -2.79 -7.76 -5.08
C CYS A 77 -3.72 -7.55 -3.87
N SER A 78 -5.02 -7.52 -4.11
CA SER A 78 -6.04 -7.39 -3.07
C SER A 78 -7.33 -8.06 -3.57
N SER A 79 -8.15 -8.56 -2.65
CA SER A 79 -9.43 -9.21 -2.94
C SER A 79 -10.47 -8.87 -1.88
N LEU A 80 -11.73 -8.86 -2.29
CA LEU A 80 -12.89 -8.76 -1.41
C LEU A 80 -13.59 -10.13 -1.35
N LEU A 81 -13.88 -10.62 -0.15
CA LEU A 81 -14.64 -11.84 0.08
C LEU A 81 -15.85 -11.53 0.96
N ALA A 82 -16.94 -12.27 0.76
CA ALA A 82 -18.13 -12.17 1.58
C ALA A 82 -18.56 -13.56 2.07
N GLN A 83 -19.17 -13.61 3.26
CA GLN A 83 -19.77 -14.82 3.82
C GLN A 83 -21.07 -14.44 4.51
N LYS A 84 -22.19 -15.01 4.06
CA LYS A 84 -23.49 -14.88 4.72
C LYS A 84 -23.51 -15.76 5.96
N ILE A 85 -23.96 -15.23 7.09
CA ILE A 85 -24.02 -15.94 8.38
C ILE A 85 -25.42 -15.78 8.96
N HIS A 86 -26.09 -16.89 9.23
CA HIS A 86 -27.43 -16.92 9.82
C HIS A 86 -27.36 -16.77 11.36
N ALA A 87 -26.82 -15.65 11.85
CA ALA A 87 -26.70 -15.35 13.27
C ALA A 87 -26.82 -13.84 13.56
N PRO A 88 -27.21 -13.42 14.78
CA PRO A 88 -27.24 -12.00 15.13
C PRO A 88 -25.86 -11.34 15.03
N ARG A 89 -25.81 -10.11 14.50
CA ARG A 89 -24.56 -9.35 14.31
C ARG A 89 -23.69 -9.24 15.56
N ALA A 90 -24.30 -9.14 16.75
CA ALA A 90 -23.60 -9.07 18.02
C ALA A 90 -22.83 -10.38 18.35
N VAL A 91 -23.37 -11.54 17.96
CA VAL A 91 -22.72 -12.85 18.14
C VAL A 91 -21.54 -12.97 17.19
N VAL A 92 -21.72 -12.63 15.91
CA VAL A 92 -20.62 -12.61 14.92
C VAL A 92 -19.51 -11.65 15.36
N TRP A 93 -19.87 -10.45 15.79
CA TRP A 93 -18.91 -9.44 16.24
C TRP A 93 -18.15 -9.86 17.49
N SER A 94 -18.78 -10.54 18.46
CA SER A 94 -18.09 -11.06 19.66
C SER A 94 -17.03 -12.12 19.34
N ILE A 95 -17.13 -12.79 18.19
CA ILE A 95 -16.11 -13.71 17.67
C ILE A 95 -15.03 -12.93 16.92
N VAL A 96 -15.41 -12.12 15.92
CA VAL A 96 -14.46 -11.42 15.02
C VAL A 96 -13.57 -10.43 15.77
N ARG A 97 -14.11 -9.72 16.79
CA ARG A 97 -13.37 -8.72 17.56
C ARG A 97 -12.31 -9.28 18.53
N ARG A 98 -12.25 -10.61 18.72
CA ARG A 98 -11.25 -11.26 19.59
C ARG A 98 -9.90 -11.33 18.88
N PHE A 99 -9.18 -10.20 18.91
CA PHE A 99 -7.83 -10.08 18.39
C PHE A 99 -6.86 -11.09 19.01
N ASP A 100 -7.03 -11.42 20.29
CA ASP A 100 -6.25 -12.41 21.05
C ASP A 100 -6.49 -13.87 20.62
N LYS A 101 -7.67 -14.19 20.02
CA LYS A 101 -8.11 -15.57 19.74
C LYS A 101 -8.56 -15.82 18.29
N PRO A 102 -7.71 -15.52 17.27
CA PRO A 102 -8.02 -15.77 15.86
C PRO A 102 -8.33 -17.24 15.54
N GLN A 103 -7.74 -18.19 16.27
CA GLN A 103 -7.99 -19.64 16.14
C GLN A 103 -9.45 -20.05 16.40
N THR A 104 -10.29 -19.15 16.92
CA THR A 104 -11.73 -19.42 17.06
C THR A 104 -12.47 -19.50 15.71
N TYR A 105 -11.92 -18.87 14.66
CA TYR A 105 -12.57 -18.81 13.34
C TYR A 105 -11.61 -18.90 12.15
N LYS A 106 -10.29 -18.92 12.38
CA LYS A 106 -9.27 -19.13 11.35
C LYS A 106 -8.63 -20.51 11.50
N HIS A 107 -8.52 -21.24 10.39
CA HIS A 107 -7.78 -22.50 10.29
C HIS A 107 -6.27 -22.26 10.30
N PHE A 108 -5.50 -23.35 10.42
CA PHE A 108 -4.03 -23.37 10.33
C PHE A 108 -3.29 -22.51 11.37
N ILE A 109 -3.86 -22.33 12.57
CA ILE A 109 -3.20 -21.68 13.71
C ILE A 109 -2.87 -22.74 14.76
N LYS A 110 -1.57 -22.91 15.05
CA LYS A 110 -1.05 -23.78 16.12
C LYS A 110 -1.18 -23.13 17.49
N SER A 111 -0.87 -21.83 17.57
CA SER A 111 -1.08 -21.02 18.78
C SER A 111 -1.16 -19.53 18.45
N CYS A 112 -1.72 -18.75 19.36
CA CYS A 112 -1.71 -17.30 19.33
C CYS A 112 -1.43 -16.77 20.74
N SER A 113 -0.46 -15.87 20.88
CA SER A 113 -0.09 -15.24 22.15
C SER A 113 -0.12 -13.71 22.02
N VAL A 114 -0.33 -13.06 23.17
CA VAL A 114 -0.27 -11.61 23.35
C VAL A 114 0.71 -11.30 24.48
N ARG A 115 1.20 -10.06 24.55
CA ARG A 115 2.13 -9.63 25.61
C ARG A 115 1.49 -9.70 26.99
N GLU A 116 2.31 -9.82 28.03
CA GLU A 116 1.87 -9.64 29.41
C GLU A 116 1.22 -8.25 29.60
N GLY A 117 0.18 -8.17 30.42
CA GLY A 117 -0.61 -6.94 30.61
C GLY A 117 -1.47 -6.55 29.39
N PHE A 118 -1.72 -7.46 28.43
CA PHE A 118 -2.50 -7.19 27.23
C PHE A 118 -3.86 -6.52 27.53
N THR A 119 -4.06 -5.36 26.92
CA THR A 119 -5.35 -4.66 26.82
C THR A 119 -5.68 -4.48 25.35
N LEU A 120 -6.93 -4.76 24.96
CA LEU A 120 -7.38 -4.64 23.58
C LEU A 120 -7.51 -3.16 23.17
N ALA A 121 -6.50 -2.65 22.47
CA ALA A 121 -6.44 -1.28 21.96
C ALA A 121 -5.82 -1.24 20.55
N VAL A 122 -6.02 -0.16 19.81
CA VAL A 122 -5.34 0.07 18.52
C VAL A 122 -3.83 0.14 18.76
N GLY A 123 -3.04 -0.53 17.90
CA GLY A 123 -1.58 -0.61 18.02
C GLY A 123 -1.07 -1.80 18.86
N CYS A 124 -1.93 -2.60 19.50
CA CYS A 124 -1.51 -3.84 20.14
C CYS A 124 -1.09 -4.91 19.11
N THR A 125 -0.17 -5.80 19.51
CA THR A 125 0.36 -6.89 18.66
C THR A 125 -0.01 -8.26 19.21
N ARG A 126 0.03 -9.28 18.35
CA ARG A 126 -0.11 -10.69 18.70
C ARG A 126 0.87 -11.51 17.88
N ASP A 127 1.36 -12.59 18.45
CA ASP A 127 2.26 -13.53 17.79
C ASP A 127 1.46 -14.80 17.45
N VAL A 128 1.41 -15.15 16.16
CA VAL A 128 0.62 -16.28 15.65
C VAL A 128 1.55 -17.34 15.09
N ASN A 129 1.56 -18.52 15.70
CA ASN A 129 2.26 -19.68 15.17
C ASN A 129 1.32 -20.43 14.22
N VAL A 130 1.73 -20.58 12.96
CA VAL A 130 0.90 -21.17 11.89
C VAL A 130 1.24 -22.64 11.64
N ILE A 131 0.34 -23.36 10.96
CA ILE A 131 0.54 -24.73 10.50
C ILE A 131 0.70 -24.69 8.98
N SER A 132 1.93 -24.83 8.49
CA SER A 132 2.28 -24.72 7.05
C SER A 132 2.73 -26.03 6.39
N GLY A 133 2.99 -27.07 7.19
CA GLY A 133 3.97 -28.12 6.84
C GLY A 133 5.34 -27.76 7.40
#